data_AF-A0A850MGS1-F1
#
_entry.id   AF-A0A850MGS1-F1
#
_cell.length_a   1.000
_cell.length_b   1.000
_cell.length_c   1.000
_cell.angle_alpha   90.00
_cell.angle_beta   90.00
_cell.angle_gamma   90.00
#
_symmetry.space_group_name_H-M   'P 1'
#
loop_
_entity.id
_entity.type
_entity.pdbx_description
1 polymer ?
#
loop_
_entity_poly.entity_id
_entity_poly.type
_entity_poly.pdbx_seq_one_letter_code
_entity_poly.pdbx_strand_id
1 'polypeptide(L)'
;MQIFPGHYCIGYITYNVYCLILGTAPTFLGIALGIFFGLVPDLDVLLLLPGIIKGDQSKIDGTEFKHHSYPTHYPILYSPLIILPILIPNAITLSIVTALYLHLFVDTFCTSDGIKWLYPFKNKFYTMLSDKTRGKHGIFWEHEYKNTPIFKLEYFLLGCGCLILWLNHIIYYQIPMWGIILLGCTIIGFIIGTVLVERFRLKYLDRRVTEEKEKL
;
A
#
# COMPACT_ATOMS: atom_id res chain seq x y z
N MET A 1 -9.05 4.94 -8.39
CA MET A 1 -8.74 4.26 -7.10
C MET A 1 -7.26 3.93 -7.09
N GLN A 2 -6.51 4.47 -6.13
CA GLN A 2 -5.11 4.12 -5.90
C GLN A 2 -5.05 2.65 -5.51
N ILE A 3 -4.29 1.86 -6.26
CA ILE A 3 -3.90 0.51 -5.86
C ILE A 3 -2.38 0.62 -5.75
N PHE A 4 -1.89 0.87 -4.54
CA PHE A 4 -0.47 0.95 -4.25
C PHE A 4 0.05 -0.47 -3.99
N PRO A 5 0.79 -1.09 -4.92
CA PRO A 5 1.22 -2.47 -4.74
C PRO A 5 2.05 -2.65 -3.47
N GLY A 6 2.80 -1.61 -3.08
CA GLY A 6 3.59 -1.58 -1.86
C GLY A 6 2.77 -1.68 -0.57
N HIS A 7 1.64 -0.97 -0.47
CA HIS A 7 0.83 -0.93 0.76
C HIS A 7 0.27 -2.31 1.13
N TYR A 8 -0.19 -3.09 0.14
CA TYR A 8 -0.66 -4.46 0.36
C TYR A 8 0.44 -5.38 0.90
N CYS A 9 1.69 -5.14 0.48
CA CYS A 9 2.81 -6.00 0.83
C CYS A 9 3.50 -5.60 2.14
N ILE A 10 3.39 -4.35 2.59
CA ILE A 10 4.04 -3.88 3.84
C ILE A 10 3.64 -4.77 5.03
N GLY A 11 2.35 -5.04 5.19
CA GLY A 11 1.84 -5.91 6.26
C GLY A 11 2.41 -7.32 6.21
N TYR A 12 2.40 -7.91 5.01
CA TYR A 12 2.95 -9.24 4.77
C TYR A 12 4.46 -9.32 5.04
N ILE A 13 5.23 -8.38 4.50
CA ILE A 13 6.70 -8.35 4.60
C ILE A 13 7.12 -8.15 6.05
N THR A 14 6.53 -7.16 6.75
CA THR A 14 6.89 -6.87 8.15
C THR A 14 6.64 -8.05 9.07
N TYR A 15 5.51 -8.76 8.91
CA TYR A 15 5.23 -9.94 9.72
C TYR A 15 6.29 -11.03 9.53
N ASN A 16 6.65 -11.31 8.28
CA ASN A 16 7.65 -12.32 7.98
C ASN A 16 9.05 -11.93 8.44
N VAL A 17 9.41 -10.65 8.34
CA VAL A 17 10.67 -10.13 8.90
C VAL A 17 10.72 -10.34 10.42
N TYR A 18 9.65 -10.04 11.15
CA TYR A 18 9.63 -10.28 12.59
C TYR A 18 9.62 -11.77 12.95
N CYS A 19 8.94 -12.61 12.17
CA CYS A 19 9.00 -14.06 12.33
C CYS A 19 10.43 -14.58 12.19
N LEU A 20 11.16 -14.10 11.18
CA LEU A 20 12.57 -14.44 10.97
C LEU A 20 13.44 -13.97 12.14
N ILE A 21 13.29 -12.71 12.57
CA ILE A 21 14.07 -12.13 13.68
C ILE A 21 13.84 -12.88 15.00
N LEU A 22 12.60 -13.27 15.28
CA LEU A 22 12.22 -13.94 16.53
C LEU A 22 12.34 -15.48 16.45
N GLY A 23 12.73 -16.04 15.30
CA GLY A 23 12.86 -17.48 15.11
C GLY A 23 11.52 -18.22 15.19
N THR A 24 10.40 -17.58 14.84
CA THR A 24 9.06 -18.19 14.86
C THR A 24 8.56 -18.48 13.45
N ALA A 25 7.81 -19.56 13.26
CA ALA A 25 7.17 -19.83 11.97
C ALA A 25 6.02 -18.85 11.69
N PRO A 26 5.86 -18.37 10.44
CA PRO A 26 4.75 -17.52 10.07
C PRO A 26 3.42 -18.29 10.12
N THR A 27 2.42 -17.68 10.76
CA THR A 27 1.06 -18.22 10.86
C THR A 27 0.12 -17.50 9.89
N PHE A 28 -0.93 -18.20 9.44
CA PHE A 28 -1.96 -17.59 8.60
C PHE A 28 -2.63 -16.40 9.29
N LEU A 29 -2.94 -16.51 10.59
CA LEU A 29 -3.53 -15.42 11.36
C LEU A 29 -2.61 -14.19 11.40
N GLY A 30 -1.31 -14.38 11.66
CA GLY A 30 -0.36 -13.27 11.69
C GLY A 30 -0.19 -12.60 10.34
N ILE A 31 -0.19 -13.37 9.24
CA ILE A 31 -0.20 -12.83 7.87
C ILE A 31 -1.46 -11.99 7.64
N ALA A 32 -2.64 -12.54 7.96
CA ALA A 32 -3.91 -11.86 7.75
C ALA A 32 -4.00 -10.55 8.55
N LEU A 33 -3.60 -10.57 9.82
CA LEU A 33 -3.59 -9.38 10.68
C LEU A 33 -2.54 -8.35 10.21
N GLY A 34 -1.34 -8.79 9.82
CA GLY A 34 -0.31 -7.89 9.28
C GLY A 34 -0.81 -7.16 8.03
N ILE A 35 -1.36 -7.88 7.05
CA ILE A 35 -1.95 -7.30 5.85
C ILE A 35 -3.11 -6.37 6.20
N PHE A 36 -4.05 -6.82 7.04
CA PHE A 36 -5.21 -6.02 7.42
C PHE A 36 -4.79 -4.69 8.04
N PHE A 37 -3.94 -4.69 9.07
CA PHE A 37 -3.49 -3.46 9.72
C PHE A 37 -2.59 -2.59 8.84
N GLY A 38 -1.86 -3.20 7.90
CA GLY A 38 -1.16 -2.46 6.84
C GLY A 38 -2.09 -1.75 5.85
N LEU A 39 -3.36 -2.15 5.76
CA LEU A 39 -4.38 -1.55 4.88
C LEU A 39 -5.41 -0.72 5.63
N VAL A 40 -5.41 -0.73 6.96
CA VAL A 40 -6.34 0.05 7.79
C VAL A 40 -6.35 1.54 7.41
N PRO A 41 -5.19 2.20 7.17
CA PRO A 41 -5.20 3.60 6.72
C PRO A 41 -6.01 3.81 5.44
N ASP A 42 -5.97 2.87 4.49
CA ASP A 42 -6.66 2.99 3.20
C ASP A 42 -8.17 2.66 3.24
N LEU A 43 -8.74 2.28 4.39
CA LEU A 43 -10.15 1.85 4.47
C LEU A 43 -11.15 2.96 4.16
N ASP A 44 -10.77 4.24 4.22
CA ASP A 44 -11.64 5.34 3.80
C ASP A 44 -11.90 5.38 2.28
N VAL A 45 -11.14 4.62 1.48
CA VAL A 45 -11.47 4.37 0.07
C VAL A 45 -12.86 3.72 -0.09
N LEU A 46 -13.34 3.00 0.93
CA LEU A 46 -14.68 2.40 0.93
C LEU A 46 -15.78 3.48 0.91
N LEU A 47 -15.49 4.71 1.33
CA LEU A 47 -16.42 5.84 1.21
C LEU A 47 -16.70 6.23 -0.25
N LEU A 48 -15.86 5.79 -1.19
CA LEU A 48 -16.09 5.97 -2.63
C LEU A 48 -17.08 4.95 -3.22
N LEU A 49 -17.31 3.81 -2.55
CA LEU A 49 -18.18 2.73 -3.07
C LEU A 49 -19.58 3.21 -3.47
N PRO A 50 -20.30 4.03 -2.68
CA PRO A 50 -21.61 4.51 -3.08
C PRO A 50 -21.59 5.36 -4.35
N GLY A 51 -20.52 6.12 -4.59
CA GLY A 51 -20.34 6.92 -5.81
C GLY A 51 -20.08 6.03 -7.03
N ILE A 52 -19.24 5.01 -6.86
CA ILE A 52 -18.94 4.01 -7.89
C ILE A 52 -20.23 3.27 -8.30
N ILE A 53 -21.02 2.81 -7.32
CA ILE A 53 -22.29 2.10 -7.56
C ILE A 53 -23.29 2.97 -8.33
N LYS A 54 -23.27 4.29 -8.10
CA LYS A 54 -24.15 5.26 -8.76
C LYS A 54 -23.63 5.74 -10.12
N GLY A 55 -22.45 5.28 -10.57
CA GLY A 55 -21.86 5.70 -11.83
C GLY A 55 -21.36 7.16 -11.84
N ASP A 56 -21.08 7.74 -10.67
CA ASP A 56 -20.59 9.11 -10.55
C ASP A 56 -19.11 9.21 -10.94
N GLN A 57 -18.88 9.50 -12.21
CA GLN A 57 -17.55 9.50 -12.84
C GLN A 57 -16.59 10.51 -12.23
N SER A 58 -17.10 11.62 -11.65
CA SER A 58 -16.29 12.63 -10.96
C SER A 58 -15.60 12.08 -9.70
N LYS A 59 -16.28 11.18 -8.99
CA LYS A 59 -15.74 10.48 -7.81
C LYS A 59 -14.83 9.33 -8.18
N ILE A 60 -15.06 8.72 -9.35
CA ILE A 60 -14.27 7.61 -9.88
C ILE A 60 -12.89 8.11 -10.36
N ASP A 61 -12.87 9.24 -11.07
CA ASP A 61 -11.64 9.87 -11.56
C ASP A 61 -10.79 10.49 -10.43
N GLY A 62 -11.38 10.64 -9.23
CA GLY A 62 -10.68 10.92 -7.99
C GLY A 62 -10.02 12.31 -7.94
N THR A 63 -10.45 13.23 -8.81
CA THR A 63 -9.90 14.59 -8.90
C THR A 63 -10.15 15.40 -7.64
N GLU A 64 -11.21 15.08 -6.88
CA GLU A 64 -11.58 15.78 -5.65
C GLU A 64 -11.36 14.94 -4.37
N PHE A 65 -11.03 13.65 -4.49
CA PHE A 65 -10.91 12.78 -3.32
C PHE A 65 -9.57 12.99 -2.61
N LYS A 66 -9.62 13.63 -1.43
CA LYS A 66 -8.47 13.87 -0.56
C LYS A 66 -8.36 12.79 0.51
N HIS A 67 -7.88 11.61 0.12
CA HIS A 67 -7.65 10.43 0.97
C HIS A 67 -6.93 10.75 2.29
N HIS A 68 -5.83 11.52 2.23
CA HIS A 68 -5.04 11.83 3.42
C HIS A 68 -5.68 12.86 4.37
N SER A 69 -6.84 13.42 3.98
CA SER A 69 -7.60 14.30 4.84
C SER A 69 -8.47 13.54 5.84
N TYR A 70 -8.69 12.24 5.66
CA TYR A 70 -9.53 11.44 6.55
C TYR A 70 -8.81 11.01 7.83
N PRO A 71 -9.56 10.77 8.94
CA PRO A 71 -8.99 10.32 10.20
C PRO A 71 -8.16 9.02 10.12
N THR A 72 -8.44 8.17 9.14
CA THR A 72 -7.66 6.96 8.88
C THR A 72 -6.18 7.23 8.58
N HIS A 73 -5.82 8.47 8.23
CA HIS A 73 -4.45 8.90 7.96
C HIS A 73 -3.86 9.77 9.07
N TYR A 74 -4.44 9.77 10.27
CA TYR A 74 -3.95 10.55 11.41
C TYR A 74 -3.13 9.65 12.35
N PRO A 75 -1.78 9.68 12.31
CA PRO A 75 -0.95 8.69 13.00
C PRO A 75 -1.13 8.65 14.51
N ILE A 76 -1.56 9.77 15.12
CA ILE A 76 -1.84 9.85 16.57
C ILE A 76 -3.04 8.98 16.96
N LEU A 77 -4.05 8.81 16.10
CA LEU A 77 -5.21 7.95 16.41
C LEU A 77 -4.82 6.49 16.60
N TYR A 78 -3.68 6.08 16.03
CA TYR A 78 -3.15 4.73 16.17
C TYR A 78 -2.12 4.58 17.30
N SER A 79 -1.76 5.66 17.99
CA SER A 79 -0.76 5.62 19.07
C SER A 79 -1.09 4.65 20.21
N PRO A 80 -2.36 4.37 20.58
CA PRO A 80 -2.66 3.33 21.56
C PRO A 80 -2.17 1.93 21.13
N LEU A 81 -2.07 1.65 19.83
CA LEU A 81 -1.59 0.36 19.33
C LEU A 81 -0.10 0.13 19.63
N ILE A 82 0.69 1.20 19.85
CA ILE A 82 2.11 1.09 20.23
C ILE A 82 2.29 0.34 21.55
N ILE A 83 1.27 0.33 22.41
CA ILE A 83 1.30 -0.39 23.69
C ILE A 83 1.24 -1.92 23.47
N LEU A 84 0.67 -2.40 22.36
CA LEU A 84 0.52 -3.83 22.08
C LEU A 84 1.84 -4.61 22.11
N PRO A 85 2.89 -4.23 21.36
CA PRO A 85 4.17 -4.95 21.41
C PRO A 85 4.89 -4.82 22.77
N ILE A 86 4.52 -3.88 23.64
CA ILE A 86 5.05 -3.77 25.00
C ILE A 86 4.38 -4.80 25.92
N LEU A 87 3.05 -4.93 25.84
CA LEU A 87 2.28 -5.84 26.68
C LEU A 87 2.37 -7.31 26.22
N ILE A 88 2.40 -7.53 24.91
CA ILE A 88 2.39 -8.85 24.30
C ILE A 88 3.47 -8.89 23.21
N PRO A 89 4.76 -8.98 23.58
CA PRO A 89 5.88 -8.90 22.64
C PRO A 89 5.94 -10.15 21.76
N ASN A 90 5.42 -10.06 20.53
CA ASN A 90 5.49 -11.14 19.54
C ASN A 90 5.51 -10.58 18.11
N ALA A 91 5.75 -11.46 17.12
CA ALA A 91 5.84 -11.05 15.72
C ALA A 91 4.56 -10.39 15.17
N ILE A 92 3.38 -10.80 15.68
CA ILE A 92 2.09 -10.26 15.23
C ILE A 92 1.92 -8.82 15.72
N THR A 93 2.10 -8.56 17.02
CA THR A 93 1.90 -7.22 17.59
C THR A 93 2.94 -6.23 17.08
N LEU A 94 4.19 -6.67 16.90
CA LEU A 94 5.23 -5.88 16.25
C LEU A 94 4.86 -5.56 14.79
N SER A 95 4.40 -6.55 14.03
CA SER A 95 3.98 -6.34 12.64
C SER A 95 2.80 -5.40 12.50
N ILE A 96 1.77 -5.52 13.36
CA ILE A 96 0.59 -4.64 13.33
C ILE A 96 1.01 -3.17 13.42
N VAL A 97 1.81 -2.83 14.44
CA VAL A 97 2.24 -1.45 14.66
C VAL A 97 3.16 -0.99 13.53
N THR A 98 4.17 -1.79 13.19
CA THR A 98 5.17 -1.41 12.18
C THR A 98 4.55 -1.30 10.79
N ALA A 99 3.65 -2.21 10.39
CA ALA A 99 2.99 -2.16 9.09
C ALA A 99 2.15 -0.89 8.95
N LEU A 100 1.36 -0.57 9.97
CA LEU A 100 0.51 0.61 10.01
C LEU A 100 1.34 1.89 9.93
N TYR A 101 2.38 2.02 10.76
CA TYR A 101 3.20 3.23 10.74
C TYR A 101 4.09 3.33 9.50
N LEU A 102 4.51 2.20 8.91
CA LEU A 102 5.23 2.20 7.63
C LEU A 102 4.33 2.64 6.49
N HIS A 103 3.05 2.24 6.47
CA HIS A 103 2.09 2.75 5.48
C HIS A 103 2.02 4.28 5.54
N LEU A 104 1.71 4.83 6.72
CA LEU A 104 1.61 6.29 6.94
C LEU A 104 2.95 6.99 6.67
N PHE A 105 4.07 6.31 6.92
CA PHE A 105 5.40 6.82 6.58
C PHE A 105 5.60 6.90 5.07
N VAL A 106 5.25 5.85 4.32
CA VAL A 106 5.33 5.85 2.86
C VAL A 106 4.44 6.94 2.25
N ASP A 107 3.24 7.16 2.80
CA ASP A 107 2.34 8.25 2.38
C ASP A 107 2.89 9.66 2.62
N THR A 108 3.98 9.78 3.38
CA THR A 108 4.69 11.05 3.52
C THR A 108 5.55 11.34 2.27
N PHE A 109 5.88 10.35 1.45
CA PHE A 109 6.78 10.50 0.29
C PHE A 109 6.03 10.52 -1.04
N CYS A 110 6.38 11.46 -1.92
CA CYS A 110 5.86 11.52 -3.30
C CYS A 110 4.31 11.55 -3.40
N THR A 111 3.60 11.90 -2.34
CA THR A 111 2.14 12.05 -2.35
C THR A 111 1.74 13.51 -2.60
N SER A 112 0.45 13.77 -2.78
CA SER A 112 -0.05 15.12 -3.09
C SER A 112 -0.06 16.03 -1.86
N ASP A 113 -0.77 15.59 -0.82
CA ASP A 113 -0.97 16.36 0.40
C ASP A 113 0.09 16.00 1.46
N GLY A 114 0.48 14.71 1.55
CA GLY A 114 1.28 14.18 2.66
C GLY A 114 0.43 13.71 3.84
N ILE A 115 1.01 13.57 5.03
CA ILE A 115 0.34 13.03 6.23
C ILE A 115 0.32 14.03 7.37
N LYS A 116 -0.79 14.07 8.14
CA LYS A 116 -0.93 14.92 9.32
C LYS A 116 -0.41 14.24 10.59
N TRP A 117 0.91 14.06 10.69
CA TRP A 117 1.56 13.38 11.81
C TRP A 117 1.17 13.87 13.21
N LEU A 118 0.87 15.17 13.33
CA LEU A 118 0.62 15.82 14.62
C LEU A 118 -0.84 16.26 14.83
N TYR A 119 -1.80 15.78 14.01
CA TYR A 119 -3.22 16.07 14.23
C TYR A 119 -3.75 15.30 15.46
N PRO A 120 -4.59 15.90 16.34
CA PRO A 120 -5.26 17.20 16.22
C PRO A 120 -4.46 18.42 16.72
N PHE A 121 -3.27 18.22 17.29
CA PHE A 121 -2.47 19.30 17.86
C PHE A 121 -1.95 20.29 16.82
N LYS A 122 -1.68 19.84 15.59
CA LYS A 122 -1.31 20.69 14.44
C LYS A 122 -2.01 20.21 13.17
N ASN A 123 -2.72 21.14 12.51
CA ASN A 123 -3.37 20.89 11.22
C ASN A 123 -2.42 21.12 10.03
N LYS A 124 -1.21 20.52 10.08
CA LYS A 124 -0.18 20.63 9.03
C LYS A 124 0.02 19.28 8.37
N PHE A 125 0.00 19.25 7.04
CA PHE A 125 0.45 18.11 6.27
C PHE A 125 1.98 18.11 6.14
N TYR A 126 2.59 16.95 6.30
CA TYR A 126 4.01 16.72 6.13
C TYR A 126 4.20 15.86 4.88
N THR A 127 5.03 16.34 3.96
CA THR A 127 5.28 15.71 2.67
C THR A 127 6.78 15.80 2.35
N MET A 128 7.33 14.79 1.69
CA MET A 128 8.73 14.65 1.34
C MET A 128 8.84 14.20 -0.13
N LEU A 129 9.82 14.73 -0.86
CA LEU A 129 10.09 14.36 -2.26
C LEU A 129 8.88 14.48 -3.20
N SER A 130 7.95 15.42 -2.91
CA SER A 130 6.67 15.56 -3.62
C SER A 130 6.66 16.65 -4.68
N ASP A 131 7.81 17.14 -5.14
CA ASP A 131 7.87 18.30 -6.05
C ASP A 131 7.06 18.09 -7.34
N LYS A 132 6.97 16.85 -7.83
CA LYS A 132 6.20 16.50 -9.05
C LYS A 132 4.72 16.21 -8.78
N THR A 133 4.36 15.85 -7.56
CA THR A 133 3.06 15.30 -7.19
C THR A 133 2.22 16.25 -6.32
N ARG A 134 2.86 17.25 -5.70
CA ARG A 134 2.25 18.20 -4.78
C ARG A 134 1.06 18.91 -5.43
N GLY A 135 -0.07 18.90 -4.74
CA GLY A 135 -1.31 19.59 -5.16
C GLY A 135 -2.01 18.96 -6.36
N LYS A 136 -1.52 17.83 -6.88
CA LYS A 136 -2.19 17.07 -7.95
C LYS A 136 -3.09 16.01 -7.32
N HIS A 137 -4.21 15.68 -7.94
CA HIS A 137 -5.11 14.63 -7.45
C HIS A 137 -5.58 13.76 -8.61
N GLY A 138 -6.18 12.61 -8.30
CA GLY A 138 -6.71 11.67 -9.28
C GLY A 138 -5.69 11.29 -10.35
N ILE A 139 -6.14 11.32 -11.61
CA ILE A 139 -5.34 10.93 -12.77
C ILE A 139 -4.05 11.77 -12.95
N PHE A 140 -4.06 13.04 -12.55
CA PHE A 140 -2.89 13.91 -12.69
C PHE A 140 -1.79 13.56 -11.70
N TRP A 141 -2.18 13.19 -10.47
CA TRP A 141 -1.24 12.71 -9.47
C TRP A 141 -0.66 11.37 -9.90
N GLU A 142 -1.52 10.44 -10.33
CA GLU A 142 -1.11 9.08 -10.74
C GLU A 142 -0.12 9.11 -11.91
N HIS A 143 -0.37 9.98 -12.89
CA HIS A 143 0.52 10.21 -14.02
C HIS A 143 1.92 10.71 -13.61
N GLU A 144 2.04 11.44 -12.51
CA GLU A 144 3.33 11.95 -12.03
C GLU A 144 4.00 10.96 -11.08
N TYR A 145 3.19 10.31 -10.24
CA TYR A 145 3.65 9.37 -9.24
C TYR A 145 4.41 8.19 -9.85
N LYS A 146 3.92 7.65 -10.98
CA LYS A 146 4.58 6.54 -11.71
C LYS A 146 6.04 6.83 -12.07
N ASN A 147 6.40 8.11 -12.20
CA ASN A 147 7.74 8.55 -12.58
C ASN A 147 8.65 8.80 -11.37
N THR A 148 8.16 8.53 -10.15
CA THR A 148 8.92 8.72 -8.91
C THR A 148 9.75 7.48 -8.55
N PRO A 149 10.85 7.63 -7.80
CA PRO A 149 11.59 6.48 -7.27
C PRO A 149 10.77 5.60 -6.33
N ILE A 150 9.83 6.19 -5.57
CA ILE A 150 8.98 5.46 -4.63
C ILE A 150 8.10 4.46 -5.36
N PHE A 151 7.49 4.85 -6.47
CA PHE A 151 6.73 3.92 -7.30
C PHE A 151 7.55 2.69 -7.71
N LYS A 152 8.81 2.87 -8.12
CA LYS A 152 9.70 1.74 -8.47
C LYS A 152 10.03 0.88 -7.25
N LEU A 153 10.24 1.50 -6.09
CA LEU A 153 10.48 0.81 -4.83
C LEU A 153 9.28 -0.06 -4.44
N GLU A 154 8.05 0.39 -4.65
CA GLU A 154 6.84 -0.41 -4.36
C GLU A 154 6.78 -1.70 -5.19
N TYR A 155 7.11 -1.64 -6.48
CA TYR A 155 7.19 -2.84 -7.32
C TYR A 155 8.31 -3.78 -6.89
N PHE A 156 9.44 -3.22 -6.46
CA PHE A 156 10.51 -4.02 -5.87
C PHE A 156 10.04 -4.73 -4.60
N LEU A 157 9.35 -4.02 -3.70
CA LEU A 157 8.77 -4.60 -2.48
C LEU A 157 7.72 -5.66 -2.78
N LEU A 158 6.88 -5.47 -3.81
CA LEU A 158 5.95 -6.49 -4.29
C LEU A 158 6.71 -7.77 -4.68
N GLY A 159 7.78 -7.63 -5.47
CA GLY A 159 8.67 -8.74 -5.83
C GLY A 159 9.28 -9.44 -4.61
N CYS A 160 9.75 -8.67 -3.62
CA CYS A 160 10.24 -9.23 -2.36
C CYS A 160 9.16 -9.98 -1.58
N GLY A 161 7.94 -9.44 -1.50
CA GLY A 161 6.80 -10.10 -0.85
C GLY A 161 6.45 -11.43 -1.53
N CYS A 162 6.39 -11.44 -2.85
CA CYS A 162 6.22 -12.65 -3.64
C CYS A 162 7.33 -13.69 -3.39
N LEU A 163 8.59 -13.25 -3.33
CA LEU A 163 9.71 -14.14 -3.03
C LEU A 163 9.62 -14.74 -1.62
N ILE A 164 9.28 -13.92 -0.61
CA ILE A 164 9.07 -14.38 0.77
C ILE A 164 7.94 -15.42 0.83
N LEU A 165 6.83 -15.18 0.11
CA LEU A 165 5.73 -16.14 -0.01
C LEU A 165 6.20 -17.49 -0.53
N TRP A 166 6.98 -17.47 -1.61
CA TRP A 166 7.52 -18.68 -2.18
C TRP A 166 8.45 -19.41 -1.21
N LEU A 167 9.38 -18.69 -0.57
CA LEU A 167 10.32 -19.25 0.42
C LEU A 167 9.60 -19.84 1.64
N ASN A 168 8.55 -19.20 2.14
CA ASN A 168 7.76 -19.72 3.25
C ASN A 168 7.13 -21.09 2.93
N HIS A 169 6.69 -21.27 1.69
CA HIS A 169 6.11 -22.54 1.24
C HIS A 169 7.15 -23.67 1.15
N ILE A 170 8.40 -23.32 0.85
CA ILE A 170 9.54 -24.25 0.85
C ILE A 170 9.92 -24.63 2.29
N ILE A 171 10.03 -23.64 3.18
CA ILE A 171 10.63 -23.81 4.51
C ILE A 171 9.60 -24.35 5.53
N TYR A 172 8.39 -23.82 5.54
CA TYR A 172 7.45 -24.03 6.66
C TYR A 172 6.26 -24.91 6.32
N TYR A 173 5.74 -24.88 5.09
CA TYR A 173 4.45 -25.51 4.78
C TYR A 173 4.52 -26.95 4.27
N GLN A 174 5.71 -27.57 4.21
CA GLN A 174 5.92 -28.97 3.78
C GLN A 174 5.17 -29.34 2.48
N ILE A 175 5.04 -28.39 1.56
CA ILE A 175 4.29 -28.58 0.32
C ILE A 175 5.13 -29.46 -0.61
N PRO A 176 4.52 -30.41 -1.34
CA PRO A 176 5.25 -31.21 -2.31
C PRO A 176 5.93 -30.33 -3.37
N MET A 177 7.08 -30.77 -3.89
CA MET A 177 7.91 -30.00 -4.83
C MET A 177 7.11 -29.43 -6.02
N TRP A 178 6.17 -30.21 -6.58
CA TRP A 178 5.33 -29.74 -7.68
C TRP A 178 4.44 -28.54 -7.30
N GLY A 179 3.99 -28.46 -6.05
CA GLY A 179 3.18 -27.35 -5.54
C GLY A 179 4.02 -26.08 -5.35
N ILE A 180 5.28 -26.24 -4.92
CA ILE A 180 6.25 -25.14 -4.84
C ILE A 180 6.55 -24.59 -6.23
N ILE A 181 6.74 -25.46 -7.23
CA ILE A 181 6.99 -25.06 -8.62
C ILE A 181 5.76 -24.34 -9.19
N LEU A 182 4.55 -24.89 -8.98
CA LEU A 182 3.30 -24.28 -9.44
C LEU A 182 3.13 -22.88 -8.84
N LEU A 183 3.34 -22.72 -7.53
CA LEU A 183 3.28 -21.42 -6.87
C LEU A 183 4.31 -20.43 -7.44
N GLY A 184 5.54 -20.88 -7.69
CA GLY A 184 6.57 -20.07 -8.33
C GLY A 184 6.15 -19.60 -9.72
N CYS A 185 5.60 -20.49 -10.55
CA CYS A 185 5.07 -20.15 -11.87
C CYS A 185 3.89 -19.16 -11.77
N THR A 186 2.99 -19.33 -10.81
CA THR A 186 1.86 -18.40 -10.56
C THR A 186 2.37 -17.02 -10.15
N ILE A 187 3.38 -16.95 -9.28
CA ILE A 187 4.02 -15.69 -8.86
C ILE A 187 4.65 -14.98 -10.06
N ILE A 188 5.41 -15.70 -10.89
CA ILE A 188 6.03 -15.14 -12.09
C ILE A 188 4.96 -14.63 -13.05
N GLY A 189 3.93 -15.44 -13.31
CA GLY A 189 2.79 -15.05 -14.15
C GLY A 189 2.07 -13.81 -13.63
N PHE A 190 1.86 -13.72 -12.31
CA PHE A 190 1.29 -12.55 -11.65
C PHE A 190 2.15 -11.30 -11.86
N ILE A 191 3.47 -11.37 -11.61
CA ILE A 191 4.39 -10.24 -11.81
C ILE A 191 4.38 -9.77 -13.27
N ILE A 192 4.47 -10.70 -14.23
CA ILE A 192 4.39 -10.38 -15.66
C ILE A 192 3.05 -9.70 -15.98
N GLY A 193 1.95 -10.26 -15.47
CA GLY A 193 0.61 -9.70 -15.62
C GLY A 193 0.50 -8.28 -15.07
N THR A 194 0.99 -8.03 -13.86
CA THR A 194 1.01 -6.69 -13.25
C THR A 194 1.80 -5.70 -14.09
N VAL A 195 2.98 -6.08 -14.61
CA VAL A 195 3.78 -5.22 -15.48
C VAL A 195 3.06 -4.91 -16.81
N LEU A 196 2.38 -5.89 -17.40
CA LEU A 196 1.61 -5.70 -18.62
C LEU A 196 0.40 -4.79 -18.40
N VAL A 197 -0.41 -5.07 -17.36
CA VAL A 197 -1.55 -4.24 -16.97
C VAL A 197 -1.11 -2.81 -16.71
N GLU A 198 0.01 -2.63 -15.99
CA GLU A 198 0.55 -1.31 -15.73
C GLU A 198 0.92 -0.59 -17.03
N ARG A 199 1.61 -1.26 -17.96
CA ARG A 199 1.91 -0.66 -19.28
C ARG A 199 0.66 -0.20 -20.04
N PHE A 200 -0.42 -0.96 -20.00
CA PHE A 200 -1.69 -0.55 -20.61
C PHE A 200 -2.33 0.63 -19.87
N ARG A 201 -2.30 0.59 -18.54
CA ARG A 201 -2.78 1.67 -17.67
C ARG A 201 -2.02 2.97 -17.92
N LEU A 202 -0.70 2.91 -18.12
CA LEU A 202 0.12 4.09 -18.43
C LEU A 202 -0.32 4.77 -19.72
N LYS A 203 -0.53 3.99 -20.80
CA LYS A 203 -1.04 4.53 -22.06
C LYS A 203 -2.41 5.17 -21.90
N TYR A 204 -3.28 4.56 -21.09
CA TYR A 204 -4.59 5.11 -20.79
C TYR A 204 -4.49 6.44 -20.02
N LEU A 205 -3.65 6.52 -18.98
CA LEU A 205 -3.43 7.75 -18.22
C LEU A 205 -2.88 8.87 -19.08
N ASP A 206 -1.91 8.58 -19.95
CA ASP A 206 -1.31 9.59 -20.84
C ASP A 206 -2.38 10.20 -21.77
N ARG A 207 -3.28 9.36 -22.31
CA ARG A 207 -4.41 9.81 -23.14
C ARG A 207 -5.38 10.66 -22.33
N ARG A 208 -5.82 10.19 -21.16
CA ARG A 208 -6.80 10.90 -20.31
C ARG A 208 -6.26 12.24 -19.80
N VAL A 209 -5.00 12.30 -19.39
CA VAL A 209 -4.37 13.56 -18.95
C VAL A 209 -4.29 14.57 -20.10
N THR A 210 -4.07 14.12 -21.33
CA THR A 210 -4.10 14.98 -22.52
C THR A 210 -5.52 15.50 -22.77
N GLU A 211 -6.51 14.61 -22.82
CA GLU A 211 -7.94 14.96 -23.00
C GLU A 211 -8.44 15.97 -21.94
N GLU A 212 -8.08 15.79 -20.67
CA GLU A 212 -8.53 16.70 -19.59
C GLU A 212 -7.79 18.04 -19.62
N LYS A 213 -6.53 18.09 -20.08
CA LYS A 213 -5.80 19.36 -20.26
C LYS A 213 -6.38 20.21 -21.39
N GLU A 214 -6.95 19.59 -22.43
CA GLU A 214 -7.60 20.31 -23.53
C GLU A 214 -8.95 20.93 -23.13
N LYS A 215 -9.54 20.50 -22.01
CA LYS A 215 -10.81 21.03 -21.49
C LYS A 215 -10.63 22.22 -20.54
N LEU A 216 -9.42 22.45 -20.02
CA LEU A 216 -9.07 23.51 -19.07
C LEU A 216 -8.57 24.76 -19.80
#